data_AF-Q2V9I0-F1
#
_entry.id   AF-Q2V9I0-F1
#
_cell.length_a   1.000
_cell.length_b   1.000
_cell.length_c   1.000
_cell.angle_alpha   90.00
_cell.angle_beta   90.00
_cell.angle_gamma   90.00
#
_symmetry.space_group_name_H-M   'P 1'
#
loop_
_entity.id
_entity.type
_entity.pdbx_description
1 polymer ?
#
loop_
_entity_poly.entity_id
_entity_poly.type
_entity_poly.pdbx_seq_one_letter_code
_entity_poly.pdbx_strand_id
1 'polypeptide(L)'
;VSFGYGPTIGKISGFRLNAAKETVAILPYIGKLGSAELSSANYDWAGESTESPAMGFENSSLLGLRGSVGCVVRGTRLELEFGHEHYDFKSQNYALLSGGSATFALVKRISASATRDVEGFRAALQKELSKPALQSIKKRLEDIRDHDEAWESKALADKVISKFDAIIPGEEAKTERAAATGAGSADTSAQNTQESKRDEAIREIVKFSQLARGVIGRAIATSTEGMEIVEISGVRVVSAILSACYDFPQVGLLVDWRMSPYACAGLGASFVGLTAQRFQPQLTCQVKAGVSYSITPSLAAFIGGTASKTLGTNYDNTPAHRAVDDASPLGKTKEKVSASFGLRNIGVELGIRFGF
;
A
#
# COMPACT_ATOMS: atom_id res chain seq x y z
N VAL A 1 -42.30 10.76 -5.45
CA VAL A 1 -41.15 9.94 -4.98
C VAL A 1 -40.56 9.21 -6.17
N SER A 2 -39.23 9.15 -6.31
CA SER A 2 -38.55 8.36 -7.34
C SER A 2 -37.71 7.25 -6.73
N PHE A 3 -37.59 6.14 -7.45
CA PHE A 3 -36.69 5.03 -7.17
C PHE A 3 -35.86 4.74 -8.41
N GLY A 4 -34.54 4.69 -8.26
CA GLY A 4 -33.63 4.38 -9.34
C GLY A 4 -32.64 3.28 -8.97
N TYR A 5 -32.25 2.52 -9.97
CA TYR A 5 -31.18 1.53 -9.91
C TYR A 5 -30.23 1.78 -11.06
N GLY A 6 -28.94 1.85 -10.78
CA GLY A 6 -27.93 2.12 -11.79
C GLY A 6 -26.68 1.28 -11.60
N PRO A 7 -26.35 0.36 -12.52
CA PRO A 7 -25.04 -0.25 -12.54
C PRO A 7 -23.98 0.77 -12.91
N THR A 8 -22.85 0.75 -12.20
CA THR A 8 -21.69 1.61 -12.46
C THR A 8 -20.46 0.78 -12.84
N ILE A 9 -19.69 1.32 -13.78
CA ILE A 9 -18.33 0.86 -14.10
C ILE A 9 -17.37 1.94 -13.63
N GLY A 10 -16.63 1.62 -12.58
CA GLY A 10 -15.56 2.46 -12.07
C GLY A 10 -14.20 2.08 -12.59
N LYS A 11 -13.30 3.05 -12.57
CA LYS A 11 -11.89 2.89 -12.88
C LYS A 11 -11.04 3.53 -11.79
N ILE A 12 -10.08 2.76 -11.29
CA ILE A 12 -9.00 3.24 -10.45
C ILE A 12 -7.82 3.60 -11.35
N SER A 13 -7.23 4.77 -11.14
CA SER A 13 -6.10 5.26 -11.94
C SER A 13 -4.97 5.76 -11.06
N GLY A 14 -3.73 5.47 -11.48
CA GLY A 14 -2.52 6.01 -10.86
C GLY A 14 -2.32 5.53 -9.43
N PHE A 15 -2.65 4.27 -9.13
CA PHE A 15 -2.49 3.73 -7.80
C PHE A 15 -1.01 3.70 -7.40
N ARG A 16 -0.73 4.27 -6.23
CA ARG A 16 0.59 4.30 -5.62
C ARG A 16 0.47 4.04 -4.14
N LEU A 17 1.32 3.16 -3.61
CA LEU A 17 1.55 3.08 -2.18
C LEU A 17 2.55 4.15 -1.77
N ASN A 18 2.10 5.04 -0.90
CA ASN A 18 2.89 6.07 -0.24
C ASN A 18 3.23 5.55 1.15
N ALA A 19 4.42 4.97 1.27
CA ALA A 19 4.91 4.55 2.56
C ALA A 19 5.43 5.75 3.37
N ALA A 20 5.57 5.60 4.69
CA ALA A 20 6.00 6.69 5.58
C ALA A 20 7.41 7.19 5.21
N LYS A 21 7.81 8.35 5.76
CA LYS A 21 9.09 9.04 5.46
C LYS A 21 10.34 8.14 5.52
N GLU A 22 10.30 7.06 6.30
CA GLU A 22 11.42 6.12 6.48
C GLU A 22 11.38 4.90 5.54
N THR A 23 10.25 4.63 4.90
CA THR A 23 10.07 3.51 3.97
C THR A 23 10.41 3.96 2.54
N VAL A 24 11.31 3.23 1.88
CA VAL A 24 11.88 3.62 0.57
C VAL A 24 11.70 2.54 -0.49
N ALA A 25 11.18 1.37 -0.10
CA ALA A 25 11.07 0.23 -0.98
C ALA A 25 9.81 -0.59 -0.73
N ILE A 26 9.30 -1.15 -1.83
CA ILE A 26 8.14 -2.04 -1.84
C ILE A 26 8.58 -3.32 -2.57
N LEU A 27 8.62 -4.43 -1.84
CA LEU A 27 9.01 -5.73 -2.36
C LEU A 27 7.77 -6.56 -2.70
N PRO A 28 7.65 -7.10 -3.91
CA PRO A 28 6.59 -8.02 -4.23
C PRO A 28 6.82 -9.39 -3.58
N TYR A 29 5.74 -10.06 -3.21
CA TYR A 29 5.77 -11.45 -2.79
C TYR A 29 6.08 -12.37 -3.99
N ILE A 30 7.03 -13.28 -3.81
CA ILE A 30 7.49 -14.29 -4.79
C ILE A 30 7.33 -15.73 -4.30
N GLY A 31 6.76 -15.93 -3.10
CA GLY A 31 6.52 -17.25 -2.53
C GLY A 31 5.52 -18.10 -3.32
N LYS A 32 5.39 -19.37 -2.93
CA LYS A 32 4.46 -20.30 -3.57
C LYS A 32 3.02 -19.78 -3.51
N LEU A 33 2.34 -19.81 -4.66
CA LEU A 33 0.93 -19.44 -4.78
C LEU A 33 0.10 -20.20 -3.74
N GLY A 34 -0.62 -19.48 -2.87
CA GLY A 34 -1.45 -20.06 -1.82
C GLY A 34 -0.74 -20.38 -0.50
N SER A 35 0.56 -20.09 -0.35
CA SER A 35 1.21 -20.13 0.96
C SER A 35 0.71 -18.97 1.83
N ALA A 36 0.18 -19.27 3.01
CA ALA A 36 -0.17 -18.25 4.00
C ALA A 36 1.06 -17.74 4.77
N GLU A 37 2.24 -18.33 4.53
CA GLU A 37 3.45 -17.98 5.27
C GLU A 37 4.10 -16.71 4.69
N LEU A 38 3.90 -15.62 5.44
CA LEU A 38 4.46 -14.31 5.17
C LEU A 38 5.89 -14.18 5.73
N SER A 39 6.75 -15.15 5.37
CA SER A 39 8.18 -15.14 5.69
C SER A 39 8.92 -14.09 4.84
N SER A 40 9.89 -13.40 5.44
CA SER A 40 10.73 -12.42 4.74
C SER A 40 11.50 -13.02 3.57
N ALA A 41 11.77 -14.32 3.56
CA ALA A 41 12.46 -15.01 2.46
C ALA A 41 11.61 -15.08 1.17
N ASN A 42 10.29 -14.95 1.28
CA ASN A 42 9.37 -15.05 0.15
C ASN A 42 9.17 -13.71 -0.58
N TYR A 43 10.06 -12.73 -0.40
CA TYR A 43 10.02 -11.43 -1.05
C TYR A 43 11.23 -11.23 -1.94
N ASP A 44 11.05 -10.51 -3.06
CA ASP A 44 12.12 -10.26 -4.02
C ASP A 44 13.09 -9.17 -3.54
N TRP A 45 14.00 -9.52 -2.63
CA TRP A 45 15.04 -8.62 -2.14
C TRP A 45 16.00 -8.10 -3.24
N ALA A 46 15.97 -8.66 -4.45
CA ALA A 46 16.80 -8.21 -5.57
C ALA A 46 16.06 -7.25 -6.51
N GLY A 47 14.74 -7.40 -6.68
CA GLY A 47 13.87 -6.62 -7.58
C GLY A 47 13.24 -5.37 -6.98
N GLU A 48 13.84 -4.84 -5.91
CA GLU A 48 13.35 -3.68 -5.16
C GLU A 48 13.15 -2.44 -6.07
N SER A 49 11.93 -1.85 -6.20
CA SER A 49 11.65 -0.56 -6.89
C SER A 49 11.34 0.62 -5.93
N THR A 50 11.91 1.81 -6.18
CA THR A 50 11.65 3.05 -5.40
C THR A 50 10.33 3.67 -5.81
N GLU A 51 9.91 3.38 -7.04
CA GLU A 51 8.61 3.72 -7.54
C GLU A 51 7.59 2.75 -6.96
N SER A 52 6.47 3.30 -6.48
CA SER A 52 5.33 2.48 -6.08
C SER A 52 5.00 1.53 -7.24
N PRO A 53 4.89 0.22 -7.00
CA PRO A 53 4.58 -0.74 -8.04
C PRO A 53 3.34 -0.29 -8.79
N ALA A 54 3.39 -0.32 -10.13
CA ALA A 54 2.23 -0.03 -10.96
C ALA A 54 1.19 -1.12 -10.72
N MET A 55 0.29 -0.89 -9.78
CA MET A 55 -0.81 -1.80 -9.45
C MET A 55 -2.00 -1.48 -10.35
N GLY A 56 -2.48 -2.51 -11.04
CA GLY A 56 -3.74 -2.46 -11.76
C GLY A 56 -4.87 -2.97 -10.88
N PHE A 57 -6.05 -2.40 -11.07
CA PHE A 57 -7.29 -2.96 -10.54
C PHE A 57 -8.17 -3.30 -11.72
N GLU A 58 -8.97 -4.35 -11.58
CA GLU A 58 -10.06 -4.58 -12.49
C GLU A 58 -11.04 -3.40 -12.42
N ASN A 59 -11.72 -3.13 -13.52
CA ASN A 59 -12.87 -2.24 -13.47
C ASN A 59 -13.87 -2.83 -12.47
N SER A 60 -14.66 -1.99 -11.80
CA SER A 60 -15.60 -2.46 -10.79
C SER A 60 -16.40 -3.65 -11.30
N SER A 61 -16.53 -4.68 -10.45
CA SER A 61 -17.35 -5.83 -10.80
C SER A 61 -18.78 -5.37 -11.09
N LEU A 62 -19.52 -6.15 -11.88
CA LEU A 62 -20.93 -5.95 -12.25
C LEU A 62 -21.91 -5.84 -11.04
N LEU A 63 -21.38 -5.75 -9.81
CA LEU A 63 -22.03 -5.60 -8.52
C LEU A 63 -21.92 -4.16 -7.96
N GLY A 64 -21.37 -3.22 -8.73
CA GLY A 64 -21.49 -1.78 -8.44
C GLY A 64 -22.96 -1.36 -8.47
N LEU A 65 -23.64 -1.37 -7.32
CA LEU A 65 -25.07 -1.03 -7.23
C LEU A 65 -25.23 0.36 -6.66
N ARG A 66 -25.85 1.26 -7.41
CA ARG A 66 -26.42 2.51 -6.88
C ARG A 66 -27.94 2.44 -6.82
N GLY A 67 -28.48 2.64 -5.64
CA GLY A 67 -29.90 2.86 -5.39
C GLY A 67 -30.15 4.34 -5.12
N SER A 68 -31.20 4.91 -5.70
CA SER A 68 -31.59 6.29 -5.46
C SER A 68 -33.03 6.41 -4.97
N VAL A 69 -33.25 7.35 -4.06
CA VAL A 69 -34.58 7.76 -3.60
C VAL A 69 -34.68 9.27 -3.73
N GLY A 70 -35.73 9.75 -4.40
CA GLY A 70 -35.92 11.19 -4.63
C GLY A 70 -37.28 11.73 -4.27
N CYS A 71 -37.32 13.01 -3.94
CA CYS A 71 -38.53 13.79 -3.68
C CYS A 71 -38.48 15.13 -4.43
N VAL A 72 -39.63 15.76 -4.63
CA VAL A 72 -39.73 17.08 -5.25
C VAL A 72 -40.02 18.09 -4.16
N VAL A 73 -39.20 19.13 -4.06
CA VAL A 73 -39.33 20.21 -3.09
C VAL A 73 -39.34 21.53 -3.86
N ARG A 74 -40.47 22.25 -3.82
CA ARG A 74 -40.65 23.58 -4.46
C ARG A 74 -40.26 23.61 -5.95
N GLY A 75 -40.56 22.54 -6.68
CA GLY A 75 -40.28 22.41 -8.12
C GLY A 75 -38.90 21.86 -8.48
N THR A 76 -37.98 21.73 -7.51
CA THR A 76 -36.68 21.09 -7.71
C THR A 76 -36.74 19.64 -7.24
N ARG A 77 -36.19 18.71 -8.03
CA ARG A 77 -36.10 17.29 -7.66
C ARG A 77 -34.79 17.05 -6.91
N LEU A 78 -34.89 16.53 -5.69
CA LEU A 78 -33.74 16.12 -4.88
C LEU A 78 -33.67 14.60 -4.86
N GLU A 79 -32.50 14.03 -5.14
CA GLU A 79 -32.24 12.58 -5.12
C GLU A 79 -31.10 12.27 -4.17
N LEU A 80 -31.34 11.37 -3.23
CA LEU A 80 -30.32 10.77 -2.39
C LEU A 80 -29.94 9.40 -2.94
N GLU A 81 -28.66 9.20 -3.22
CA GLU A 81 -28.12 7.96 -3.76
C GLU A 81 -27.17 7.28 -2.78
N PHE A 82 -27.28 5.97 -2.70
CA PHE A 82 -26.34 5.10 -1.99
C PHE A 82 -25.71 4.12 -2.97
N GLY A 83 -24.39 4.00 -2.92
CA GLY A 83 -23.62 3.13 -3.80
C GLY A 83 -22.70 2.21 -3.03
N HIS A 84 -22.53 0.98 -3.53
CA HIS A 84 -21.49 0.06 -3.09
C HIS A 84 -20.74 -0.49 -4.30
N GLU A 85 -19.41 -0.39 -4.29
CA GLU A 85 -18.55 -0.85 -5.37
C GLU A 85 -17.33 -1.62 -4.80
N HIS A 86 -16.91 -2.64 -5.54
CA HIS A 86 -15.73 -3.47 -5.24
C HIS A 86 -14.82 -3.52 -6.48
N TYR A 87 -13.52 -3.29 -6.26
CA TYR A 87 -12.48 -3.32 -7.29
C TYR A 87 -11.44 -4.37 -6.94
N ASP A 88 -11.40 -5.46 -7.71
CA ASP A 88 -10.47 -6.55 -7.48
C ASP A 88 -9.08 -6.22 -8.03
N PHE A 89 -8.04 -6.79 -7.41
CA PHE A 89 -6.67 -6.57 -7.82
C PHE A 89 -6.33 -7.31 -9.13
N LYS A 90 -5.64 -6.64 -10.05
CA LYS A 90 -5.25 -7.24 -11.34
C LYS A 90 -3.87 -7.90 -11.26
N SER A 91 -3.83 -9.23 -11.22
CA SER A 91 -2.59 -10.02 -11.18
C SER A 91 -1.97 -10.21 -12.56
N GLN A 92 -1.24 -9.21 -13.05
CA GLN A 92 -0.38 -9.39 -14.23
C GLN A 92 1.10 -9.55 -13.87
N ASN A 93 1.56 -8.97 -12.75
CA ASN A 93 3.00 -8.93 -12.41
C ASN A 93 3.32 -9.40 -10.98
N TYR A 94 2.32 -9.87 -10.20
CA TYR A 94 2.50 -10.21 -8.79
C TYR A 94 1.81 -11.51 -8.44
N ALA A 95 2.46 -12.32 -7.61
CA ALA A 95 1.88 -13.54 -7.07
C ALA A 95 0.66 -13.17 -6.20
N LEU A 96 -0.45 -13.89 -6.39
CA LEU A 96 -1.63 -13.77 -5.55
C LEU A 96 -1.63 -14.87 -4.48
N LEU A 97 -2.09 -14.52 -3.29
CA LEU A 97 -2.48 -15.49 -2.28
C LEU A 97 -3.76 -16.22 -2.73
N SER A 98 -4.08 -17.35 -2.07
CA SER A 98 -5.27 -18.15 -2.36
C SER A 98 -6.59 -17.37 -2.25
N GLY A 99 -6.59 -16.25 -1.50
CA GLY A 99 -7.71 -15.33 -1.38
C GLY A 99 -7.82 -14.23 -2.45
N GLY A 100 -6.96 -14.25 -3.48
CA GLY A 100 -6.94 -13.24 -4.55
C GLY A 100 -6.30 -11.91 -4.14
N SER A 101 -5.64 -11.86 -2.99
CA SER A 101 -4.90 -10.70 -2.50
C SER A 101 -3.45 -10.70 -2.96
N ALA A 102 -2.92 -9.51 -3.20
CA ALA A 102 -1.50 -9.29 -3.45
C ALA A 102 -0.84 -8.79 -2.17
N THR A 103 0.33 -9.35 -1.86
CA THR A 103 1.07 -9.01 -0.66
C THR A 103 2.39 -8.34 -1.00
N PHE A 104 2.72 -7.30 -0.24
CA PHE A 104 3.91 -6.49 -0.45
C PHE A 104 4.62 -6.28 0.88
N ALA A 105 5.95 -6.30 0.87
CA ALA A 105 6.74 -5.85 2.00
C ALA A 105 7.20 -4.42 1.80
N LEU A 106 6.89 -3.57 2.77
CA LEU A 106 7.35 -2.21 2.92
C LEU A 106 8.63 -2.21 3.73
N VAL A 107 9.71 -1.74 3.12
CA VAL A 107 11.05 -1.86 3.69
C VAL A 107 11.67 -0.48 3.91
N LYS A 108 12.22 -0.28 5.12
CA LYS A 108 12.91 0.95 5.52
C LYS A 108 14.17 1.20 4.72
N ARG A 109 14.54 2.48 4.62
CA ARG A 109 15.67 2.97 3.83
C ARG A 109 16.98 2.22 4.07
N ILE A 110 17.30 1.86 5.31
CA ILE A 110 18.58 1.22 5.65
C ILE A 110 18.66 -0.21 5.10
N SER A 111 17.54 -0.94 5.09
CA SER A 111 17.47 -2.28 4.51
C SER A 111 17.46 -2.21 2.98
N ALA A 112 16.77 -1.22 2.42
CA ALA A 112 16.67 -0.99 0.98
C ALA A 112 17.94 -0.41 0.35
N SER A 113 18.75 0.33 1.12
CA SER A 113 19.99 0.91 0.61
C SER A 113 21.05 -0.15 0.34
N ALA A 114 20.98 -1.31 1.03
CA ALA A 114 21.91 -2.41 0.86
C ALA A 114 22.08 -2.78 -0.62
N THR A 115 21.00 -2.88 -1.37
CA THR A 115 20.99 -3.29 -2.78
C THR A 115 21.24 -2.13 -3.74
N ARG A 116 20.82 -0.90 -3.38
CA ARG A 116 20.71 0.24 -4.29
C ARG A 116 21.75 1.34 -4.15
N ASP A 117 21.99 1.78 -2.92
CA ASP A 117 22.83 2.93 -2.62
C ASP A 117 23.98 2.46 -1.74
N VAL A 118 25.03 1.98 -2.41
CA VAL A 118 26.25 1.46 -1.78
C VAL A 118 26.83 2.45 -0.77
N GLU A 119 26.76 3.75 -1.06
CA GLU A 119 27.31 4.80 -0.19
C GLU A 119 26.35 5.13 0.97
N GLY A 120 25.05 5.22 0.71
CA GLY A 120 24.04 5.35 1.77
C GLY A 120 24.02 4.14 2.72
N PHE A 121 24.22 2.93 2.18
CA PHE A 121 24.34 1.70 2.95
C PHE A 121 25.61 1.67 3.80
N ARG A 122 26.75 2.07 3.22
CA ARG A 122 28.01 2.26 3.97
C ARG A 122 27.79 3.22 5.13
N ALA A 123 27.18 4.37 4.89
CA ALA A 123 26.92 5.38 5.90
C ALA A 123 26.00 4.85 7.01
N ALA A 124 24.95 4.12 6.66
CA ALA A 124 24.03 3.51 7.62
C ALA A 124 24.72 2.46 8.51
N LEU A 125 25.55 1.58 7.93
CA LEU A 125 26.37 0.62 8.69
C LEU A 125 27.34 1.29 9.67
N GLN A 126 27.93 2.42 9.27
CA GLN A 126 28.90 3.14 10.10
C GLN A 126 28.24 3.94 11.24
N LYS A 127 27.16 4.67 10.94
CA LYS A 127 26.62 5.72 11.80
C LYS A 127 25.24 5.44 12.37
N GLU A 128 24.38 4.74 11.63
CA GLU A 128 22.97 4.57 12.00
C GLU A 128 22.74 3.27 12.79
N LEU A 129 23.57 2.24 12.58
CA LEU A 129 23.45 0.96 13.28
C LEU A 129 24.30 0.90 14.55
N SER A 130 23.62 0.77 15.69
CA SER A 130 24.26 0.58 17.00
C SER A 130 24.91 -0.80 17.12
N LYS A 131 25.87 -0.97 18.04
CA LYS A 131 26.49 -2.29 18.30
C LYS A 131 25.45 -3.39 18.59
N PRO A 132 24.41 -3.16 19.41
CA PRO A 132 23.33 -4.13 19.61
C PRO A 132 22.58 -4.47 18.32
N ALA A 133 22.31 -3.48 17.46
CA ALA A 133 21.66 -3.72 16.18
C ALA A 133 22.53 -4.59 15.27
N LEU A 134 23.83 -4.30 15.18
CA LEU A 134 24.80 -5.12 14.42
C LEU A 134 24.88 -6.56 14.94
N GLN A 135 24.84 -6.77 16.26
CA GLN A 135 24.80 -8.11 16.86
C GLN A 135 23.52 -8.86 16.49
N SER A 136 22.38 -8.18 16.54
CA SER A 136 21.09 -8.76 16.16
C SER A 136 21.04 -9.11 14.66
N ILE A 137 21.62 -8.26 13.80
CA ILE A 137 21.78 -8.53 12.36
C ILE A 137 22.67 -9.76 12.15
N LYS A 138 23.82 -9.84 12.84
CA LYS A 138 24.72 -10.99 12.76
C LYS A 138 24.00 -12.29 13.14
N LYS A 139 23.30 -12.29 14.28
CA LYS A 139 22.51 -13.46 14.72
C LYS A 139 21.48 -13.87 13.67
N ARG A 140 20.87 -12.89 12.98
CA ARG A 140 19.92 -13.18 11.91
C ARG A 140 20.58 -13.72 10.64
N LEU A 141 21.81 -13.30 10.33
CA LEU A 141 22.59 -13.91 9.26
C LEU A 141 22.96 -15.36 9.59
N GLU A 142 23.28 -15.67 10.84
CA GLU A 142 23.54 -17.04 11.31
C GLU A 142 22.29 -17.92 11.15
N ASP A 143 21.13 -17.42 11.56
CA ASP A 143 19.84 -18.10 11.37
C ASP A 143 19.55 -18.39 9.88
N ILE A 144 19.81 -17.41 9.00
CA ILE A 144 19.72 -17.61 7.55
C ILE A 144 20.69 -18.69 7.07
N ARG A 145 21.96 -18.64 7.51
CA ARG A 145 22.98 -19.62 7.13
C ARG A 145 22.56 -21.04 7.49
N ASP A 146 21.96 -21.21 8.66
CA ASP A 146 21.68 -22.53 9.23
C ASP A 146 20.32 -23.08 8.75
N HIS A 147 19.31 -22.23 8.56
CA HIS A 147 17.92 -22.64 8.37
C HIS A 147 17.28 -22.27 7.02
N ASP A 148 17.87 -21.40 6.20
CA ASP A 148 17.27 -20.99 4.92
C ASP A 148 17.17 -22.17 3.92
N GLU A 149 16.06 -22.27 3.20
CA GLU A 149 15.87 -23.35 2.22
C GLU A 149 16.79 -23.20 0.99
N ALA A 150 17.14 -21.97 0.62
CA ALA A 150 17.98 -21.68 -0.54
C ALA A 150 19.47 -21.76 -0.18
N TRP A 151 20.18 -22.72 -0.78
CA TRP A 151 21.62 -22.92 -0.55
C TRP A 151 22.46 -21.66 -0.90
N GLU A 152 22.05 -20.88 -1.89
CA GLU A 152 22.71 -19.62 -2.27
C GLU A 152 22.62 -18.60 -1.15
N SER A 153 21.44 -18.46 -0.52
CA SER A 153 21.25 -17.58 0.65
C SER A 153 22.16 -17.97 1.80
N LYS A 154 22.32 -19.28 2.04
CA LYS A 154 23.21 -19.80 3.08
C LYS A 154 24.68 -19.46 2.83
N ALA A 155 25.16 -19.73 1.61
CA ALA A 155 26.54 -19.43 1.22
C ALA A 155 26.84 -17.92 1.25
N LEU A 156 25.87 -17.10 0.84
CA LEU A 156 25.98 -15.65 0.90
C LEU A 156 25.99 -15.15 2.35
N ALA A 157 25.13 -15.68 3.22
CA ALA A 157 25.12 -15.33 4.64
C ALA A 157 26.44 -15.66 5.33
N ASP A 158 27.01 -16.85 5.09
CA ASP A 158 28.30 -17.25 5.65
C ASP A 158 29.43 -16.28 5.25
N LYS A 159 29.47 -15.90 3.97
CA LYS A 159 30.43 -14.92 3.46
C LYS A 159 30.30 -13.57 4.16
N VAL A 160 29.07 -13.13 4.45
CA VAL A 160 28.80 -11.86 5.12
C VAL A 160 29.18 -11.92 6.61
N ILE A 161 28.84 -13.01 7.31
CA ILE A 161 29.12 -13.19 8.75
C ILE A 161 30.61 -13.01 9.03
N SER A 162 31.47 -13.62 8.20
CA SER A 162 32.93 -13.50 8.34
C SER A 162 33.45 -12.06 8.31
N LYS A 163 32.73 -11.14 7.64
CA LYS A 163 33.07 -9.71 7.58
C LYS A 163 32.44 -8.93 8.73
N PHE A 164 31.28 -9.34 9.21
CA PHE A 164 30.63 -8.74 10.39
C PHE A 164 31.44 -8.98 11.67
N ASP A 165 32.15 -10.11 11.79
CA ASP A 165 33.06 -10.37 12.93
C ASP A 165 34.17 -9.33 13.04
N ALA A 166 34.63 -8.76 11.92
CA ALA A 166 35.60 -7.69 11.93
C ALA A 166 35.00 -6.32 12.35
N ILE A 167 33.68 -6.16 12.22
CA ILE A 167 32.95 -4.94 12.61
C ILE A 167 32.59 -4.98 14.09
N ILE A 168 32.22 -6.17 14.58
CA ILE A 168 31.81 -6.40 15.96
C ILE A 168 32.95 -7.15 16.67
N PRO A 169 33.93 -6.46 17.27
CA PRO A 169 34.94 -7.15 18.06
C PRO A 169 34.23 -7.99 19.12
N GLY A 170 34.58 -9.27 19.19
CA GLY A 170 34.11 -10.16 20.24
C GLY A 170 34.45 -9.58 21.60
N GLU A 171 33.51 -9.66 22.54
CA GLU A 171 33.84 -9.60 23.97
C GLU A 171 34.53 -10.92 24.35
N GLU A 172 35.72 -11.19 23.80
CA GLU A 172 36.56 -12.23 24.39
C GLU A 172 37.15 -11.68 25.68
N ALA A 173 36.52 -12.11 26.79
CA ALA A 173 37.01 -12.18 28.16
C ALA A 173 37.82 -10.97 28.66
N LYS A 174 37.13 -9.99 29.26
CA LYS A 174 37.71 -9.27 30.41
C LYS A 174 37.82 -10.24 31.59
N THR A 175 38.83 -11.09 31.58
CA THR A 175 39.27 -11.80 32.78
C THR A 175 40.76 -11.55 32.95
N GLU A 176 41.05 -10.75 33.99
CA GLU A 176 42.33 -10.57 34.66
C GLU A 176 43.54 -10.05 33.86
N ARG A 177 43.80 -8.74 34.01
CA ARG A 177 45.02 -8.32 34.71
C ARG A 177 44.92 -6.91 35.26
N ALA A 178 45.03 -6.84 36.59
CA ALA A 178 45.17 -5.61 37.35
C ALA A 178 46.54 -4.94 37.11
N ALA A 179 46.51 -3.61 37.19
CA ALA A 179 47.59 -2.70 37.56
C ALA A 179 48.87 -2.65 36.70
N ALA A 180 48.95 -1.65 35.83
CA ALA A 180 50.13 -0.79 35.72
C ALA A 180 49.73 0.59 35.16
N THR A 181 49.87 1.60 36.00
CA THR A 181 49.76 3.03 35.65
C THR A 181 50.83 3.41 34.61
N GLY A 182 50.42 3.92 33.44
CA GLY A 182 51.32 4.42 32.41
C GLY A 182 50.61 5.08 31.21
N ALA A 183 50.46 6.40 31.29
CA ALA A 183 50.34 7.41 30.22
C ALA A 183 49.82 7.01 28.81
N GLY A 184 48.55 7.35 28.53
CA GLY A 184 48.15 8.34 27.50
C GLY A 184 48.46 8.16 26.01
N SER A 185 49.09 7.07 25.54
CA SER A 185 49.41 6.90 24.10
C SER A 185 49.02 5.54 23.51
N ALA A 186 48.79 4.52 24.34
CA ALA A 186 48.38 3.20 23.88
C ALA A 186 46.91 3.13 23.43
N ASP A 187 46.00 3.81 24.15
CA ASP A 187 44.55 3.77 23.89
C ASP A 187 44.16 4.36 22.52
N THR A 188 44.79 5.47 22.13
CA THR A 188 44.51 6.13 20.84
C THR A 188 44.98 5.29 19.65
N SER A 189 46.07 4.53 19.80
CA SER A 189 46.60 3.64 18.76
C SER A 189 45.72 2.40 18.56
N ALA A 190 45.18 1.84 19.66
CA ALA A 190 44.29 0.69 19.62
C ALA A 190 42.91 1.06 19.06
N GLN A 191 42.37 2.22 19.43
CA GLN A 191 41.14 2.76 18.84
C GLN A 191 41.28 3.05 17.34
N ASN A 192 42.35 3.74 16.91
CA ASN A 192 42.59 4.03 15.49
C ASN A 192 42.74 2.74 14.65
N THR A 193 43.36 1.70 15.21
CA THR A 193 43.51 0.40 14.53
C THR A 193 42.17 -0.32 14.40
N GLN A 194 41.31 -0.23 15.41
CA GLN A 194 39.98 -0.86 15.41
C GLN A 194 39.02 -0.15 14.45
N GLU A 195 39.04 1.18 14.39
CA GLU A 195 38.26 1.96 13.44
C GLU A 195 38.69 1.69 11.99
N SER A 196 40.00 1.63 11.74
CA SER A 196 40.55 1.27 10.42
C SER A 196 40.10 -0.12 9.94
N LYS A 197 40.11 -1.14 10.83
CA LYS A 197 39.60 -2.49 10.50
C LYS A 197 38.10 -2.50 10.22
N ARG A 198 37.33 -1.73 10.98
CA ARG A 198 35.87 -1.61 10.80
C ARG A 198 35.55 -0.99 9.45
N ASP A 199 36.24 0.08 9.07
CA ASP A 199 36.04 0.76 7.80
C ASP A 199 36.38 -0.13 6.60
N GLU A 200 37.46 -0.91 6.70
CA GLU A 200 37.82 -1.89 5.66
C GLU A 200 36.77 -3.01 5.54
N ALA A 201 36.27 -3.53 6.66
CA ALA A 201 35.22 -4.54 6.64
C ALA A 201 33.92 -4.04 6.00
N ILE A 202 33.51 -2.80 6.29
CA ILE A 202 32.34 -2.19 5.67
C ILE A 202 32.58 -1.97 4.18
N ARG A 203 33.78 -1.53 3.79
CA ARG A 203 34.15 -1.36 2.37
C ARG A 203 34.04 -2.66 1.57
N GLU A 204 34.38 -3.79 2.18
CA GLU A 204 34.24 -5.10 1.54
C GLU A 204 32.79 -5.57 1.45
N ILE A 205 31.98 -5.32 2.49
CA ILE A 205 30.56 -5.68 2.51
C ILE A 205 29.79 -4.98 1.38
N VAL A 206 30.05 -3.69 1.17
CA VAL A 206 29.32 -2.93 0.15
C VAL A 206 29.73 -3.29 -1.28
N LYS A 207 30.87 -3.99 -1.48
CA LYS A 207 31.31 -4.52 -2.78
C LYS A 207 30.62 -5.84 -3.18
N PHE A 208 29.82 -6.45 -2.30
CA PHE A 208 29.16 -7.70 -2.62
C PHE A 208 28.13 -7.57 -3.76
N SER A 209 27.79 -8.72 -4.37
CA SER A 209 26.76 -8.80 -5.41
C SER A 209 25.40 -8.32 -4.89
N GLN A 210 24.51 -7.93 -5.79
CA GLN A 210 23.16 -7.45 -5.41
C GLN A 210 22.38 -8.50 -4.61
N LEU A 211 22.51 -9.79 -4.98
CA LEU A 211 21.90 -10.90 -4.23
C LEU A 211 22.42 -10.99 -2.80
N ALA A 212 23.74 -10.91 -2.61
CA ALA A 212 24.36 -10.93 -1.28
C ALA A 212 23.92 -9.74 -0.43
N ARG A 213 23.82 -8.56 -1.04
CA ARG A 213 23.32 -7.36 -0.37
C ARG A 213 21.83 -7.46 -0.05
N GLY A 214 21.04 -8.19 -0.84
CA GLY A 214 19.66 -8.54 -0.53
C GLY A 214 19.54 -9.41 0.73
N VAL A 215 20.43 -10.39 0.91
CA VAL A 215 20.49 -11.20 2.15
C VAL A 215 20.79 -10.32 3.37
N ILE A 216 21.70 -9.35 3.23
CA ILE A 216 21.99 -8.39 4.30
C ILE A 216 20.78 -7.47 4.56
N GLY A 217 20.15 -6.95 3.51
CA GLY A 217 18.94 -6.14 3.61
C GLY A 217 17.82 -6.86 4.36
N ARG A 218 17.62 -8.15 4.05
CA ARG A 218 16.67 -9.03 4.76
C ARG A 218 17.02 -9.19 6.24
N ALA A 219 18.27 -9.46 6.56
CA ALA A 219 18.73 -9.61 7.96
C ALA A 219 18.58 -8.31 8.75
N ILE A 220 18.84 -7.16 8.13
CA ILE A 220 18.60 -5.84 8.73
C ILE A 220 17.11 -5.63 8.96
N ALA A 221 16.28 -5.81 7.93
CA ALA A 221 14.86 -5.48 8.01
C ALA A 221 14.12 -6.29 9.09
N THR A 222 14.44 -7.58 9.20
CA THR A 222 13.89 -8.50 10.19
C THR A 222 14.49 -8.36 11.59
N SER A 223 15.60 -7.61 11.70
CA SER A 223 16.25 -7.31 12.98
C SER A 223 15.90 -5.93 13.53
N THR A 224 15.51 -4.95 12.70
CA THR A 224 15.46 -3.53 13.09
C THR A 224 14.09 -2.84 12.90
N GLU A 225 12.98 -3.56 13.05
CA GLU A 225 11.62 -3.06 12.73
C GLU A 225 11.56 -2.47 11.30
N GLY A 226 12.38 -3.00 10.40
CA GLY A 226 12.66 -2.41 9.10
C GLY A 226 11.75 -2.93 7.99
N MET A 227 10.80 -3.81 8.31
CA MET A 227 9.89 -4.45 7.37
C MET A 227 8.48 -4.52 7.93
N GLU A 228 7.52 -4.05 7.14
CA GLU A 228 6.09 -4.26 7.38
C GLU A 228 5.47 -4.92 6.14
N ILE A 229 4.47 -5.76 6.32
CA ILE A 229 3.80 -6.49 5.25
C ILE A 229 2.40 -5.95 5.08
N VAL A 230 2.05 -5.58 3.85
CA VAL A 230 0.72 -5.08 3.49
C VAL A 230 0.06 -6.05 2.54
N GLU A 231 -1.13 -6.48 2.90
CA GLU A 231 -1.99 -7.27 2.05
C GLU A 231 -3.04 -6.37 1.41
N ILE A 232 -3.19 -6.48 0.10
CA ILE A 232 -4.15 -5.71 -0.70
C ILE A 232 -5.04 -6.71 -1.43
N SER A 233 -6.26 -6.91 -0.92
CA SER A 233 -7.25 -7.77 -1.56
C SER A 233 -8.06 -7.06 -2.65
N GLY A 234 -8.21 -5.74 -2.55
CA GLY A 234 -9.03 -4.93 -3.44
C GLY A 234 -9.45 -3.62 -2.79
N VAL A 235 -10.16 -2.76 -3.54
CA VAL A 235 -10.68 -1.49 -3.02
C VAL A 235 -12.19 -1.58 -2.85
N ARG A 236 -12.68 -1.24 -1.66
CA ARG A 236 -14.11 -1.12 -1.38
C ARG A 236 -14.50 0.35 -1.29
N VAL A 237 -15.60 0.70 -1.96
CA VAL A 237 -16.13 2.06 -1.95
C VAL A 237 -17.60 2.01 -1.58
N VAL A 238 -17.98 2.80 -0.57
CA VAL A 238 -19.38 3.05 -0.20
C VAL A 238 -19.64 4.54 -0.40
N SER A 239 -20.62 4.93 -1.21
CA SER A 239 -20.89 6.34 -1.51
C SER A 239 -22.28 6.77 -1.09
N ALA A 240 -22.41 8.00 -0.58
CA ALA A 240 -23.67 8.68 -0.35
C ALA A 240 -23.65 10.03 -1.08
N ILE A 241 -24.55 10.25 -2.04
CA ILE A 241 -24.55 11.43 -2.91
C ILE A 241 -25.93 12.07 -2.89
N LEU A 242 -25.99 13.38 -2.67
CA LEU A 242 -27.20 14.18 -2.81
C LEU A 242 -27.13 14.95 -4.12
N SER A 243 -28.13 14.76 -4.98
CA SER A 243 -28.23 15.35 -6.31
C SER A 243 -29.44 16.26 -6.42
N ALA A 244 -29.25 17.45 -6.99
CA ALA A 244 -30.32 18.32 -7.45
C ALA A 244 -30.53 18.11 -8.95
N CYS A 245 -31.77 17.82 -9.32
CA CYS A 245 -32.19 17.49 -10.67
C CYS A 245 -33.19 18.52 -11.18
N TYR A 246 -33.05 18.85 -12.46
CA TYR A 246 -33.96 19.71 -13.20
C TYR A 246 -34.47 18.96 -14.43
N ASP A 247 -35.79 18.88 -14.56
CA ASP A 247 -36.45 18.37 -15.75
C ASP A 247 -36.65 19.55 -16.72
N PHE A 248 -36.45 19.33 -18.01
CA PHE A 248 -36.62 20.34 -19.06
C PHE A 248 -37.94 20.10 -19.82
N PRO A 249 -39.10 20.47 -19.25
CA PRO A 249 -40.41 20.18 -19.84
C PRO A 249 -40.66 20.93 -21.16
N GLN A 250 -39.99 22.07 -21.37
CA GLN A 250 -40.18 22.92 -22.54
C GLN A 250 -39.74 22.25 -23.85
N VAL A 251 -38.78 21.33 -23.79
CA VAL A 251 -38.31 20.56 -24.95
C VAL A 251 -39.34 19.49 -25.37
N GLY A 252 -40.05 18.89 -24.40
CA GLY A 252 -41.11 17.91 -24.69
C GLY A 252 -42.39 18.55 -25.25
N LEU A 253 -42.72 19.78 -24.82
CA LEU A 253 -43.90 20.52 -25.29
C LEU A 253 -43.77 21.04 -26.74
N LEU A 254 -42.56 21.25 -27.24
CA LEU A 254 -42.33 21.74 -28.61
C LEU A 254 -42.57 20.68 -29.70
N VAL A 255 -42.64 19.39 -29.32
CA VAL A 255 -42.65 18.24 -30.25
C VAL A 255 -43.79 17.24 -29.94
N ASP A 256 -44.76 17.60 -29.09
CA ASP A 256 -45.84 16.71 -28.60
C ASP A 256 -45.35 15.34 -28.10
N TRP A 257 -44.13 15.29 -27.57
CA TRP A 257 -43.50 14.04 -27.15
C TRP A 257 -43.67 13.84 -25.64
N ARG A 258 -44.08 12.63 -25.23
CA ARG A 258 -44.22 12.20 -23.83
C ARG A 258 -42.88 12.01 -23.07
N MET A 259 -41.79 12.59 -23.56
CA MET A 259 -40.43 12.47 -23.00
C MET A 259 -39.90 13.83 -22.58
N SER A 260 -39.39 13.91 -21.37
CA SER A 260 -38.77 15.11 -20.81
C SER A 260 -37.30 14.83 -20.51
N PRO A 261 -36.36 15.53 -21.18
CA PRO A 261 -34.96 15.43 -20.79
C PRO A 261 -34.76 15.97 -19.37
N TYR A 262 -33.79 15.43 -18.64
CA TYR A 262 -33.40 15.92 -17.32
C TYR A 262 -31.89 15.94 -17.17
N ALA A 263 -31.41 16.81 -16.28
CA ALA A 263 -30.02 16.83 -15.84
C ALA A 263 -29.96 16.99 -14.32
N CYS A 264 -28.91 16.41 -13.72
CA CYS A 264 -28.66 16.49 -12.30
C CYS A 264 -27.20 16.87 -12.02
N ALA A 265 -27.00 17.59 -10.93
CA ALA A 265 -25.70 17.84 -10.33
C ALA A 265 -25.75 17.44 -8.85
N GLY A 266 -24.77 16.67 -8.41
CA GLY A 266 -24.73 16.10 -7.06
C GLY A 266 -23.38 16.19 -6.38
N LEU A 267 -23.44 16.25 -5.07
CA LEU A 267 -22.31 16.30 -4.16
C LEU A 267 -22.53 15.27 -3.04
N GLY A 268 -21.46 14.61 -2.64
CA GLY A 268 -21.54 13.52 -1.68
C GLY A 268 -20.20 13.13 -1.11
N ALA A 269 -20.21 12.06 -0.32
CA ALA A 269 -19.02 11.46 0.23
C ALA A 269 -18.88 10.01 -0.26
N SER A 270 -17.66 9.62 -0.60
CA SER A 270 -17.26 8.23 -0.82
C SER A 270 -16.36 7.79 0.31
N PHE A 271 -16.74 6.73 0.99
CA PHE A 271 -16.02 6.04 2.02
C PHE A 271 -15.20 4.95 1.35
N VAL A 272 -13.89 5.17 1.24
CA VAL A 272 -12.98 4.27 0.55
C VAL A 272 -12.18 3.48 1.59
N GLY A 273 -12.14 2.17 1.43
CA GLY A 273 -11.44 1.24 2.31
C GLY A 273 -10.59 0.26 1.50
N LEU A 274 -9.32 0.13 1.87
CA LEU A 274 -8.40 -0.90 1.36
C LEU A 274 -8.47 -2.19 2.19
N THR A 275 -9.18 -2.16 3.31
CA THR A 275 -9.41 -3.31 4.19
C THR A 275 -10.76 -3.19 4.87
N ALA A 276 -11.28 -4.30 5.39
CA ALA A 276 -12.62 -4.40 5.96
C ALA A 276 -12.92 -3.48 7.17
N GLN A 277 -11.91 -2.89 7.82
CA GLN A 277 -12.08 -2.26 9.15
C GLN A 277 -11.97 -0.73 9.20
N ARG A 278 -11.52 -0.05 8.14
CA ARG A 278 -11.32 1.42 8.15
C ARG A 278 -11.69 2.03 6.81
N PHE A 279 -12.62 2.97 6.83
CA PHE A 279 -13.02 3.77 5.67
C PHE A 279 -12.63 5.23 5.87
N GLN A 280 -12.16 5.88 4.80
CA GLN A 280 -11.87 7.30 4.80
C GLN A 280 -12.86 8.06 3.91
N PRO A 281 -13.47 9.14 4.43
CA PRO A 281 -14.42 9.93 3.65
C PRO A 281 -13.68 10.82 2.66
N GLN A 282 -14.13 10.79 1.40
CA GLN A 282 -13.67 11.68 0.34
C GLN A 282 -14.84 12.37 -0.35
N LEU A 283 -14.67 13.65 -0.66
CA LEU A 283 -15.69 14.40 -1.40
C LEU A 283 -15.84 13.84 -2.82
N THR A 284 -17.07 13.63 -3.25
CA THR A 284 -17.42 13.07 -4.55
C THR A 284 -18.43 13.97 -5.24
N CYS A 285 -18.14 14.32 -6.50
CA CYS A 285 -19.07 15.05 -7.35
C CYS A 285 -19.68 14.10 -8.37
N GLN A 286 -20.93 14.34 -8.72
CA GLN A 286 -21.65 13.57 -9.72
C GLN A 286 -22.43 14.49 -10.65
N VAL A 287 -22.48 14.10 -11.92
CA VAL A 287 -23.42 14.65 -12.90
C VAL A 287 -24.23 13.53 -13.51
N LYS A 288 -25.50 13.80 -13.82
CA LYS A 288 -26.37 12.88 -14.52
C LYS A 288 -27.13 13.59 -15.62
N ALA A 289 -27.44 12.88 -16.69
CA ALA A 289 -28.33 13.36 -17.74
C ALA A 289 -29.09 12.19 -18.36
N GLY A 290 -30.35 12.43 -18.69
CA GLY A 290 -31.19 11.37 -19.25
C GLY A 290 -32.52 11.88 -19.76
N VAL A 291 -33.41 10.93 -20.02
CA VAL A 291 -34.78 11.17 -20.47
C VAL A 291 -35.77 10.46 -19.55
N SER A 292 -36.87 11.15 -19.27
CA SER A 292 -37.98 10.66 -18.45
C SER A 292 -39.24 10.54 -19.32
N TYR A 293 -39.81 9.35 -19.39
CA TYR A 293 -41.02 9.04 -20.15
C TYR A 293 -42.24 8.95 -19.23
N SER A 294 -43.22 9.81 -19.46
CA SER A 294 -44.46 9.86 -18.68
C SER A 294 -45.45 8.79 -19.13
N ILE A 295 -45.58 7.71 -18.36
CA ILE A 295 -46.49 6.58 -18.61
C ILE A 295 -47.94 6.96 -18.27
N THR A 296 -48.15 7.60 -17.12
CA THR A 296 -49.41 8.21 -16.68
C THR A 296 -49.13 9.57 -16.06
N PRO A 297 -50.14 10.44 -15.79
CA PRO A 297 -49.92 11.71 -15.10
C PRO A 297 -49.20 11.57 -13.74
N SER A 298 -49.33 10.40 -13.11
CA SER A 298 -48.76 10.07 -11.80
C SER A 298 -47.59 9.09 -11.86
N LEU A 299 -47.21 8.57 -13.04
CA LEU A 299 -46.13 7.57 -13.20
C LEU A 299 -45.23 7.89 -14.39
N ALA A 300 -43.92 7.96 -14.15
CA ALA A 300 -42.91 8.10 -15.19
C ALA A 300 -41.79 7.06 -15.01
N ALA A 301 -41.18 6.63 -16.11
CA ALA A 301 -39.95 5.85 -16.10
C ALA A 301 -38.80 6.72 -16.64
N PHE A 302 -37.59 6.61 -16.10
CA PHE A 302 -36.45 7.37 -16.56
C PHE A 302 -35.25 6.48 -16.85
N ILE A 303 -34.43 6.92 -17.80
CA ILE A 303 -33.16 6.31 -18.16
C ILE A 303 -32.13 7.41 -18.41
N GLY A 304 -30.92 7.23 -17.91
CA GLY A 304 -29.86 8.23 -18.03
C GLY A 304 -28.46 7.67 -17.87
N GLY A 305 -27.48 8.52 -18.19
CA GLY A 305 -26.07 8.27 -17.91
C GLY A 305 -25.63 9.04 -16.67
N THR A 306 -24.73 8.44 -15.90
CA THR A 306 -24.13 9.06 -14.72
C THR A 306 -22.61 9.10 -14.85
N ALA A 307 -22.00 10.17 -14.38
CA ALA A 307 -20.56 10.28 -14.25
C ALA A 307 -20.21 10.85 -12.88
N SER A 308 -19.38 10.16 -12.11
CA SER A 308 -18.92 10.63 -10.80
C SER A 308 -17.41 10.58 -10.68
N LYS A 309 -16.86 11.52 -9.90
CA LYS A 309 -15.43 11.61 -9.61
C LYS A 309 -15.23 11.93 -8.13
N THR A 310 -14.36 11.17 -7.49
CA THR A 310 -13.88 11.46 -6.14
C THR A 310 -12.71 12.44 -6.23
N LEU A 311 -12.75 13.50 -5.43
CA LEU A 311 -11.80 14.61 -5.51
C LEU A 311 -10.51 14.33 -4.74
N GLY A 312 -10.59 13.61 -3.63
CA GLY A 312 -9.40 13.22 -2.88
C GLY A 312 -8.72 12.00 -3.48
N THR A 313 -7.40 12.02 -3.41
CA THR A 313 -6.55 10.95 -3.92
C THR A 313 -5.80 10.22 -2.84
N ASN A 314 -5.73 10.71 -1.60
CA ASN A 314 -4.90 10.15 -0.54
C ASN A 314 -5.75 9.40 0.48
N TYR A 315 -5.34 8.19 0.83
CA TYR A 315 -6.04 7.27 1.71
C TYR A 315 -5.02 6.65 2.68
N ASP A 316 -5.07 7.01 3.95
CA ASP A 316 -4.16 6.56 5.01
C ASP A 316 -4.51 5.18 5.60
N ASN A 317 -3.65 4.66 6.47
CA ASN A 317 -3.98 3.57 7.40
C ASN A 317 -4.36 2.22 6.75
N THR A 318 -3.65 1.83 5.70
CA THR A 318 -3.69 0.43 5.23
C THR A 318 -3.11 -0.47 6.33
N PRO A 319 -3.81 -1.52 6.78
CA PRO A 319 -3.29 -2.39 7.82
C PRO A 319 -2.05 -3.12 7.32
N ALA A 320 -1.02 -3.05 8.14
CA ALA A 320 0.22 -3.78 7.95
C ALA A 320 0.42 -4.80 9.09
N HIS A 321 1.00 -5.92 8.72
CA HIS A 321 1.38 -7.05 9.58
C HIS A 321 2.92 -7.17 9.62
N ARG A 322 3.48 -7.79 10.65
CA ARG A 322 4.90 -8.14 10.65
C ARG A 322 5.12 -9.46 9.91
N ALA A 323 6.33 -9.63 9.37
CA ALA A 323 6.74 -10.93 8.87
C ALA A 323 6.73 -11.98 9.99
N VAL A 324 6.43 -13.23 9.66
CA VAL A 324 6.38 -14.33 10.65
C VAL A 324 7.71 -14.49 11.36
N ASP A 325 8.79 -14.22 10.65
CA ASP A 325 10.16 -14.32 11.10
C ASP A 325 10.70 -12.98 11.64
N ASP A 326 9.90 -11.93 11.78
CA ASP A 326 10.38 -10.64 12.35
C ASP A 326 10.79 -10.78 13.83
N ALA A 327 12.06 -10.55 14.12
CA ALA A 327 12.65 -10.67 15.46
C ALA A 327 12.82 -9.32 16.17
N SER A 328 12.33 -8.24 15.57
CA SER A 328 12.47 -6.89 16.12
C SER A 328 11.58 -6.65 17.35
N PRO A 329 12.02 -5.81 18.32
CA PRO A 329 11.24 -5.53 19.53
C PRO A 329 9.86 -4.96 19.21
N LEU A 330 8.89 -5.14 20.12
CA LEU A 330 7.55 -4.57 20.00
C LEU A 330 7.54 -3.20 20.70
N GLY A 331 7.35 -2.09 19.97
CA GLY A 331 7.31 -0.80 20.69
C GLY A 331 7.07 0.50 19.91
N LYS A 332 7.02 0.52 18.58
CA LYS A 332 6.66 1.74 17.83
C LYS A 332 5.30 1.63 17.14
N THR A 333 4.60 2.76 17.06
CA THR A 333 3.35 2.91 16.28
C THR A 333 3.62 2.48 14.86
N LYS A 334 2.95 1.39 14.42
CA LYS A 334 2.95 0.89 13.04
C LYS A 334 3.02 2.05 12.05
N GLU A 335 3.97 2.00 11.11
CA GLU A 335 4.08 3.06 10.11
C GLU A 335 2.80 3.08 9.28
N LYS A 336 2.12 4.23 9.26
CA LYS A 336 0.85 4.33 8.54
C LYS A 336 1.15 4.29 7.06
N VAL A 337 0.81 3.17 6.43
CA VAL A 337 0.87 3.02 4.99
C VAL A 337 -0.30 3.78 4.39
N SER A 338 0.01 4.78 3.57
CA SER A 338 -0.99 5.50 2.79
C SER A 338 -0.97 4.99 1.36
N ALA A 339 -2.11 5.01 0.69
CA ALA A 339 -2.22 4.80 -0.74
C ALA A 339 -2.72 6.09 -1.37
N SER A 340 -2.32 6.32 -2.62
CA SER A 340 -2.89 7.37 -3.43
C SER A 340 -3.40 6.84 -4.77
N PHE A 341 -4.64 7.18 -5.11
CA PHE A 341 -5.25 6.84 -6.39
C PHE A 341 -6.45 7.73 -6.70
N GLY A 342 -6.72 7.91 -8.00
CA GLY A 342 -7.95 8.56 -8.46
C GLY A 342 -9.06 7.55 -8.68
N LEU A 343 -10.28 7.90 -8.25
CA LEU A 343 -11.49 7.13 -8.50
C LEU A 343 -12.46 7.89 -9.41
N ARG A 344 -12.88 7.25 -10.51
CA ARG A 344 -13.87 7.79 -11.45
C ARG A 344 -14.82 6.68 -11.90
N ASN A 345 -16.11 6.98 -11.90
CA ASN A 345 -17.15 6.04 -12.31
C ASN A 345 -18.01 6.61 -13.43
N ILE A 346 -18.42 5.74 -14.32
CA ILE A 346 -19.42 5.99 -15.36
C ILE A 346 -20.49 4.93 -15.20
N GLY A 347 -21.76 5.31 -15.23
CA GLY A 347 -22.85 4.36 -15.08
C GLY A 347 -24.04 4.71 -15.94
N VAL A 348 -25.01 3.80 -15.91
CA VAL A 348 -26.35 4.01 -16.44
C VAL A 348 -27.30 3.98 -15.25
N GLU A 349 -28.36 4.77 -15.30
CA GLU A 349 -29.46 4.70 -14.34
C GLU A 349 -30.76 4.36 -15.05
N LEU A 350 -31.57 3.52 -14.41
CA LEU A 350 -32.94 3.23 -14.80
C LEU A 350 -33.82 3.34 -13.56
N GLY A 351 -35.01 3.91 -13.69
CA GLY A 351 -35.89 4.03 -12.54
C GLY A 351 -37.31 4.44 -12.87
N ILE A 352 -38.11 4.51 -11.82
CA ILE A 352 -39.52 4.90 -11.86
C ILE A 352 -39.79 6.04 -10.90
N ARG A 353 -40.76 6.87 -11.24
CA ARG A 353 -41.16 8.04 -10.48
C ARG A 353 -42.67 8.08 -10.34
N PHE A 354 -43.12 8.27 -9.11
CA PHE A 354 -44.51 8.50 -8.74
C PHE A 354 -44.74 9.99 -8.44
N GLY A 355 -45.68 10.60 -9.14
CA GLY A 355 -46.29 11.89 -8.81
C GLY A 355 -47.58 11.64 -8.06
N PHE A 356 -47.75 12.27 -6.90
CA PHE A 356 -48.98 12.20 -6.10
C PHE A 356 -49.71 13.53 -6.19
#